data_AF-A0A958FEZ8-F1
#
_entry.id   AF-A0A958FEZ8-F1
#
_cell.length_a   1.000
_cell.length_b   1.000
_cell.length_c   1.000
_cell.angle_alpha   90.00
_cell.angle_beta   90.00
_cell.angle_gamma   90.00
#
_symmetry.space_group_name_H-M   'P 1'
#
loop_
_entity.id
_entity.type
_entity.pdbx_description
1 polymer ?
#
loop_
_entity_poly.entity_id
_entity_poly.type
_entity_poly.pdbx_seq_one_letter_code
_entity_poly.pdbx_strand_id
1 'polypeptide(L)'
;LNTLSSMPSDKTGGRVAQLLQQPGDQRDALTRGVYVPEDVNEALGRLENAFRLVKASEPVLKKVYKALRAGKISKDRIDRMVGKALELDIITREEAELLQQAELAREDAIQVDSFTQEDYMATSAKGKGGIRQQLSDPAMSN
;
A
#
# COMPACT_ATOMS: atom_id res chain seq x y z
N LEU A 1 19.74 15.96 -23.62
CA LEU A 1 18.43 15.50 -24.17
C LEU A 1 18.68 15.02 -25.59
N ASN A 2 18.33 13.76 -25.89
CA ASN A 2 18.55 13.17 -27.21
C ASN A 2 17.46 13.66 -28.18
N THR A 3 17.83 14.31 -29.29
CA THR A 3 16.90 14.95 -30.24
C THR A 3 16.22 13.97 -31.19
N LEU A 4 16.68 12.71 -31.21
CA LEU A 4 16.20 11.65 -32.10
C LEU A 4 15.13 10.74 -31.48
N SER A 5 14.73 10.98 -30.23
CA SER A 5 13.72 10.17 -29.53
C SER A 5 12.69 11.07 -28.83
N SER A 6 11.41 10.86 -29.12
CA SER A 6 10.31 11.40 -28.32
C SER A 6 10.01 10.47 -27.14
N MET A 7 9.57 11.05 -26.01
CA MET A 7 9.10 10.25 -24.88
C MET A 7 7.85 9.43 -25.26
N PRO A 8 7.65 8.26 -24.63
CA PRO A 8 6.41 7.51 -24.81
C PRO A 8 5.21 8.35 -24.38
N SER A 9 4.07 8.17 -25.06
CA SER A 9 2.83 8.86 -24.70
C SER A 9 2.26 8.38 -23.36
N ASP A 10 1.53 9.24 -22.65
CA ASP A 10 0.83 8.90 -21.41
C ASP A 10 -0.08 7.69 -21.57
N LYS A 11 -0.74 7.55 -22.73
CA LYS A 11 -1.55 6.37 -23.07
C LYS A 11 -0.73 5.08 -23.03
N THR A 12 0.53 5.13 -23.43
CA THR A 12 1.43 3.98 -23.39
C THR A 12 1.91 3.73 -21.96
N GLY A 13 2.29 4.78 -21.23
CA GLY A 13 2.64 4.67 -19.80
C GLY A 13 1.52 4.05 -18.96
N GLY A 14 0.28 4.51 -19.15
CA GLY A 14 -0.90 3.98 -18.46
C GLY A 14 -1.16 2.50 -18.74
N ARG A 15 -0.96 2.04 -19.99
CA ARG A 15 -1.07 0.62 -20.34
C ARG A 15 -0.03 -0.23 -19.61
N VAL A 16 1.22 0.22 -19.56
CA VAL A 16 2.29 -0.49 -18.84
C VAL A 16 2.01 -0.53 -17.34
N ALA A 17 1.58 0.58 -16.75
CA ALA A 17 1.20 0.64 -15.34
C ALA A 17 0.03 -0.32 -15.00
N GLN A 18 -0.93 -0.47 -15.91
CA GLN A 18 -2.02 -1.42 -15.74
C GLN A 18 -1.53 -2.86 -15.81
N LEU A 19 -0.60 -3.18 -16.71
CA LEU A 19 0.00 -4.52 -16.82
C LEU A 19 0.77 -4.89 -15.55
N LEU A 20 1.55 -3.97 -14.97
CA LEU A 20 2.28 -4.20 -13.71
C LEU A 20 1.37 -4.46 -12.51
N GLN A 21 0.15 -3.94 -12.55
CA GLN A 21 -0.87 -4.14 -11.52
C GLN A 21 -1.69 -5.42 -11.72
N GLN A 22 -1.39 -6.25 -12.72
CA GLN A 22 -2.09 -7.52 -12.94
C GLN A 22 -1.10 -8.69 -12.83
N PRO A 23 -1.44 -9.76 -12.09
CA PRO A 23 -0.65 -10.98 -12.11
C PRO A 23 -0.61 -11.57 -13.53
N GLY A 24 0.54 -12.07 -13.96
CA GLY A 24 0.70 -12.79 -15.21
C GLY A 24 2.01 -12.51 -15.95
N ASP A 25 2.20 -13.22 -17.06
CA ASP A 25 3.46 -13.27 -17.82
C ASP A 25 4.01 -11.90 -18.22
N GLN A 26 3.15 -10.92 -18.49
CA GLN A 26 3.62 -9.57 -18.85
C GLN A 26 4.28 -8.87 -17.68
N ARG A 27 3.73 -9.00 -16.46
CA ARG A 27 4.35 -8.45 -15.26
C ARG A 27 5.65 -9.18 -14.97
N ASP A 28 5.64 -10.50 -15.02
CA ASP A 28 6.82 -11.33 -14.74
C ASP A 28 7.96 -11.05 -15.73
N ALA A 29 7.62 -10.78 -17.00
CA ALA A 29 8.59 -10.34 -17.99
C ALA A 29 9.19 -8.96 -17.70
N LEU A 30 8.40 -8.04 -17.14
CA LEU A 30 8.84 -6.69 -16.77
C LEU A 30 9.65 -6.67 -15.47
N THR A 31 9.36 -7.58 -14.54
CA THR A 31 10.07 -7.73 -13.26
C THR A 31 11.15 -8.80 -13.30
N ARG A 32 11.41 -9.39 -14.47
CA ARG A 32 12.44 -10.43 -14.66
C ARG A 32 13.80 -9.95 -14.16
N GLY A 33 14.38 -10.71 -13.23
CA GLY A 33 15.65 -10.41 -12.59
C GLY A 33 15.52 -9.74 -11.22
N VAL A 34 14.30 -9.35 -10.82
CA VAL A 34 14.01 -8.98 -9.43
C VAL A 34 13.83 -10.26 -8.62
N TYR A 35 14.64 -10.44 -7.59
CA TYR A 35 14.43 -11.50 -6.61
C TYR A 35 13.24 -11.13 -5.73
N VAL A 36 12.23 -11.99 -5.69
CA VAL A 36 11.05 -11.85 -4.83
C VAL A 36 11.10 -12.95 -3.79
N PRO A 37 11.33 -12.65 -2.50
CA PRO A 37 11.35 -13.66 -1.46
C PRO A 37 9.95 -14.22 -1.20
N GLU A 38 9.89 -15.51 -0.84
CA GLU A 38 8.64 -16.15 -0.41
C GLU A 38 8.31 -15.84 1.07
N ASP A 39 9.31 -15.40 1.85
CA ASP A 39 9.14 -15.07 3.25
C ASP A 39 8.35 -13.75 3.40
N VAL A 40 7.16 -13.86 4.01
CA VAL A 40 6.30 -12.73 4.35
C VAL A 40 6.84 -11.88 5.51
N ASN A 41 8.00 -12.20 6.07
CA ASN A 41 8.68 -11.31 7.00
C ASN A 41 9.62 -10.33 6.27
N GLU A 42 9.99 -10.63 5.02
CA GLU A 42 10.77 -9.72 4.18
C GLU A 42 9.88 -8.67 3.52
N ALA A 43 10.38 -7.44 3.36
CA ALA A 43 9.57 -6.32 2.87
C ALA A 43 8.94 -6.57 1.50
N LEU A 44 9.71 -7.15 0.57
CA LEU A 44 9.20 -7.46 -0.77
C LEU A 44 8.28 -8.70 -0.78
N GLY A 45 8.52 -9.66 0.12
CA GLY A 45 7.65 -10.83 0.30
C GLY A 45 6.30 -10.44 0.89
N ARG A 46 6.27 -9.53 1.87
CA ARG A 46 5.04 -8.89 2.38
C ARG A 46 4.24 -8.25 1.25
N LEU A 47 4.90 -7.42 0.44
CA LEU A 47 4.27 -6.71 -0.65
C LEU A 47 3.67 -7.68 -1.69
N GLU A 48 4.41 -8.71 -2.09
CA GLU A 48 3.94 -9.68 -3.08
C GLU A 48 2.77 -10.52 -2.54
N ASN A 49 2.85 -10.94 -1.28
CA ASN A 49 1.76 -11.65 -0.62
C ASN A 49 0.49 -10.82 -0.57
N ALA A 50 0.58 -9.55 -0.14
CA ALA A 50 -0.54 -8.62 -0.14
C ALA A 50 -1.11 -8.42 -1.56
N PHE A 51 -0.24 -8.24 -2.56
CA PHE A 51 -0.65 -8.11 -3.96
C PHE A 51 -1.46 -9.32 -4.45
N ARG A 52 -0.97 -10.56 -4.20
CA ARG A 52 -1.68 -11.79 -4.56
C ARG A 52 -3.04 -11.90 -3.88
N LEU A 53 -3.11 -11.66 -2.57
CA LEU A 53 -4.35 -11.78 -1.80
C LEU A 53 -5.40 -10.75 -2.23
N VAL A 54 -4.99 -9.49 -2.42
CA VAL A 54 -5.88 -8.44 -2.94
C VAL A 54 -6.39 -8.78 -4.33
N LYS A 55 -5.55 -9.33 -5.20
CA LYS A 55 -5.98 -9.76 -6.54
C LYS A 55 -6.93 -10.94 -6.51
N ALA A 56 -6.66 -11.92 -5.66
CA ALA A 56 -7.55 -13.07 -5.46
C ALA A 56 -8.92 -12.66 -4.90
N SER A 57 -8.97 -11.61 -4.07
CA SER A 57 -10.20 -11.15 -3.44
C SER A 57 -11.03 -10.17 -4.30
N GLU A 58 -10.48 -9.62 -5.38
CA GLU A 58 -11.19 -8.70 -6.30
C GLU A 58 -12.57 -9.21 -6.78
N PRO A 59 -12.73 -10.49 -7.21
CA PRO A 59 -14.02 -11.00 -7.66
C PRO A 59 -15.06 -11.00 -6.53
N VAL A 60 -14.64 -11.32 -5.31
CA VAL A 60 -15.51 -11.32 -4.14
C VAL A 60 -15.93 -9.90 -3.78
N LEU A 61 -14.97 -8.97 -3.74
CA LEU A 61 -15.26 -7.57 -3.47
C LEU A 61 -16.24 -6.97 -4.50
N LYS A 62 -16.14 -7.38 -5.77
CA LYS A 62 -17.11 -7.02 -6.82
C LYS A 62 -18.52 -7.52 -6.51
N LYS A 63 -18.71 -8.69 -5.90
CA LYS A 63 -20.03 -9.19 -5.45
C LYS A 63 -20.61 -8.28 -4.38
N VAL A 64 -19.80 -7.89 -3.39
CA VAL A 64 -20.21 -6.96 -2.32
C VAL A 64 -20.62 -5.61 -2.92
N TYR A 65 -19.82 -5.04 -3.82
CA TYR A 65 -20.20 -3.78 -4.50
C TYR A 65 -21.44 -3.92 -5.39
N LYS A 66 -21.66 -5.07 -6.02
CA LYS A 66 -22.88 -5.33 -6.78
C LYS A 66 -24.11 -5.34 -5.87
N ALA A 67 -24.00 -5.95 -4.69
CA ALA A 67 -25.05 -5.92 -3.68
C ALA A 67 -25.33 -4.50 -3.15
N LEU A 68 -24.28 -3.70 -2.95
CA LEU A 68 -24.40 -2.29 -2.58
C LEU A 68 -25.18 -1.50 -3.65
N ARG A 69 -24.82 -1.66 -4.93
CA ARG A 69 -25.50 -1.00 -6.05
C ARG A 69 -26.95 -1.47 -6.22
N ALA A 70 -27.22 -2.72 -5.87
CA ALA A 70 -28.57 -3.28 -5.86
C ALA A 70 -29.41 -2.86 -4.63
N GLY A 71 -28.85 -2.08 -3.69
CA GLY A 71 -29.54 -1.65 -2.48
C GLY A 71 -29.75 -2.75 -1.43
N LYS A 72 -29.13 -3.92 -1.59
CA LYS A 72 -29.23 -5.05 -0.63
C LYS A 72 -28.44 -4.79 0.65
N ILE A 73 -27.33 -4.07 0.53
CA ILE A 73 -26.51 -3.61 1.65
C ILE A 73 -26.38 -2.09 1.59
N SER A 74 -26.30 -1.45 2.75
CA SER A 74 -26.04 0.00 2.85
C SER A 74 -24.54 0.29 2.76
N LYS A 75 -24.19 1.48 2.26
CA LYS A 75 -22.80 1.96 2.22
C LYS A 75 -22.29 2.13 3.65
N ASP A 76 -21.13 1.53 3.95
CA ASP A 76 -20.46 1.59 5.25
C ASP A 76 -18.96 1.32 5.06
N ARG A 77 -18.20 1.15 6.14
CA ARG A 77 -16.84 0.57 6.08
C ARG A 77 -16.86 -0.81 5.43
N ILE A 78 -15.77 -1.15 4.71
CA ILE A 78 -15.63 -2.42 4.00
C ILE A 78 -15.89 -3.60 4.95
N ASP A 79 -15.26 -3.63 6.12
CA ASP A 79 -15.42 -4.69 7.12
C ASP A 79 -16.90 -4.95 7.48
N ARG A 80 -17.66 -3.86 7.66
CA ARG A 80 -19.10 -3.93 7.97
C ARG A 80 -19.93 -4.36 6.77
N MET A 81 -19.55 -3.92 5.58
CA MET A 81 -20.21 -4.35 4.34
C MET A 81 -19.99 -5.83 4.05
N VAL A 82 -18.79 -6.35 4.33
CA VAL A 82 -18.46 -7.78 4.21
C VAL A 82 -19.26 -8.60 5.20
N GLY A 83 -19.35 -8.16 6.47
CA GLY A 83 -20.21 -8.81 7.47
C GLY A 83 -21.67 -8.88 7.05
N LYS A 84 -22.24 -7.77 6.59
CA LYS A 84 -23.63 -7.75 6.06
C LYS A 84 -23.80 -8.62 4.82
N ALA A 85 -22.80 -8.67 3.94
CA ALA A 85 -22.85 -9.52 2.76
C ALA A 85 -22.82 -11.02 3.12
N LEU A 86 -22.11 -11.39 4.18
CA LEU A 86 -22.12 -12.75 4.72
C LEU A 86 -23.46 -13.10 5.38
N GLU A 87 -24.02 -12.20 6.19
CA GLU A 87 -25.34 -12.38 6.84
C GLU A 87 -26.48 -12.57 5.83
N LEU A 88 -26.35 -11.98 4.64
CA LEU A 88 -27.33 -12.06 3.55
C LEU A 88 -26.99 -13.15 2.52
N ASP A 89 -26.04 -14.05 2.82
CA ASP A 89 -25.58 -15.14 1.94
C ASP A 89 -25.15 -14.68 0.53
N ILE A 90 -24.66 -13.44 0.41
CA ILE A 90 -24.18 -12.85 -0.86
C ILE A 90 -22.77 -13.37 -1.19
N ILE A 91 -21.99 -13.64 -0.14
CA ILE A 91 -20.65 -14.23 -0.18
C ILE A 91 -20.60 -15.40 0.81
N THR A 92 -19.72 -16.36 0.55
CA THR A 92 -19.51 -17.47 1.49
C THR A 92 -18.58 -17.09 2.64
N ARG A 93 -18.49 -17.96 3.65
CA ARG A 93 -17.56 -17.76 4.76
C ARG A 93 -16.11 -17.73 4.29
N GLU A 94 -15.74 -18.62 3.38
CA GLU A 94 -14.39 -18.72 2.81
C GLU A 94 -14.04 -17.45 2.01
N GLU A 95 -15.03 -16.90 1.31
CA GLU A 95 -14.89 -15.64 0.59
C GLU A 95 -14.72 -14.43 1.52
N ALA A 96 -15.43 -14.41 2.65
CA ALA A 96 -15.27 -13.39 3.67
C ALA A 96 -13.89 -13.49 4.36
N GLU A 97 -13.44 -14.71 4.67
CA GLU A 97 -12.11 -14.96 5.22
C GLU A 97 -11.02 -14.51 4.24
N LEU A 98 -11.15 -14.80 2.94
CA LEU A 98 -10.21 -14.32 1.92
C LEU A 98 -10.12 -12.78 1.88
N LEU A 99 -11.26 -12.08 1.97
CA LEU A 99 -11.26 -10.62 2.04
C LEU A 99 -10.55 -10.13 3.29
N GLN A 100 -10.82 -10.73 4.45
CA GLN A 100 -10.16 -10.36 5.70
C GLN A 100 -8.64 -10.56 5.63
N GLN A 101 -8.17 -11.69 5.11
CA GLN A 101 -6.74 -11.95 4.93
C GLN A 101 -6.10 -10.94 3.97
N ALA A 102 -6.79 -10.58 2.89
CA ALA A 102 -6.31 -9.56 1.96
C ALA A 102 -6.20 -8.18 2.62
N GLU A 103 -7.18 -7.78 3.43
CA GLU A 103 -7.15 -6.50 4.16
C GLU A 103 -6.00 -6.46 5.17
N LEU A 104 -5.80 -7.52 5.95
CA LEU A 104 -4.70 -7.62 6.91
C LEU A 104 -3.33 -7.55 6.23
N ALA A 105 -3.13 -8.33 5.17
CA ALA A 105 -1.87 -8.31 4.42
C ALA A 105 -1.61 -6.95 3.77
N ARG A 106 -2.67 -6.29 3.27
CA ARG A 106 -2.56 -4.95 2.69
C ARG A 106 -2.19 -3.91 3.76
N GLU A 107 -2.82 -3.95 4.93
CA GLU A 107 -2.50 -3.05 6.04
C GLU A 107 -1.04 -3.22 6.47
N ASP A 108 -0.59 -4.46 6.63
CA ASP A 108 0.79 -4.81 7.00
C ASP A 108 1.80 -4.34 5.94
N ALA A 109 1.51 -4.53 4.65
CA ALA A 109 2.40 -4.08 3.57
C ALA A 109 2.47 -2.54 3.42
N ILE A 110 1.46 -1.80 3.88
CA ILE A 110 1.42 -0.33 3.85
C ILE A 110 2.05 0.28 5.09
N GLN A 111 2.13 -0.46 6.21
CA GLN A 111 2.80 0.06 7.41
C GLN A 111 4.25 0.41 7.08
N VAL A 112 4.62 1.61 7.47
CA VAL A 112 6.00 2.10 7.45
C VAL A 112 6.46 2.29 8.89
N ASP A 113 7.75 2.14 9.14
CA ASP A 113 8.33 2.44 10.45
C ASP A 113 7.89 3.85 10.88
N SER A 114 7.10 3.91 11.96
CA SER A 114 6.72 5.16 12.58
C SER A 114 7.85 5.55 13.53
N PHE A 115 8.71 6.47 13.09
CA PHE A 115 9.72 7.06 13.96
C PHE A 115 9.04 8.04 14.90
N THR A 116 9.29 7.90 16.20
CA THR A 116 8.83 8.87 17.18
C THR A 116 9.55 10.21 17.00
N GLN A 117 8.97 11.29 17.53
CA GLN A 117 9.65 12.58 17.51
C GLN A 117 10.98 12.52 18.26
N GLU A 118 11.04 11.72 19.32
CA GLU A 118 12.26 11.44 20.07
C GLU A 118 13.33 10.73 19.20
N ASP A 119 12.95 9.70 18.44
CA ASP A 119 13.87 8.97 17.53
C ASP A 119 14.45 9.88 16.44
N TYR A 120 13.61 10.77 15.90
CA TYR A 120 14.01 11.76 14.90
C TYR A 120 14.98 12.81 15.48
N MET A 121 14.72 13.30 16.69
CA MET A 121 15.61 14.28 17.34
C MET A 121 16.96 13.65 17.73
N ALA A 122 16.96 12.39 18.15
CA ALA A 122 18.18 11.67 18.51
C ALA A 122 19.11 11.40 17.31
N THR A 123 18.55 11.22 16.11
CA THR A 123 19.30 10.99 14.86
C THR A 123 19.68 12.29 14.16
N SER A 124 18.84 13.32 14.18
CA SER A 124 19.12 14.62 13.52
C SER A 124 20.15 15.48 14.27
N ALA A 125 20.22 15.40 15.60
CA ALA A 125 21.17 16.19 16.40
C ALA A 125 22.65 15.79 16.22
N LYS A 126 22.95 14.66 15.55
CA LYS A 126 24.33 14.19 15.32
C LYS A 126 24.95 14.66 13.99
N GLY A 127 24.21 15.40 13.15
CA GLY A 127 24.73 16.04 11.94
C GLY A 127 25.30 17.44 12.21
N LYS A 128 26.62 17.60 12.21
CA LYS A 128 27.30 18.89 12.46
C LYS A 128 27.13 19.91 11.32
N GLY A 129 26.73 21.14 11.67
CA GLY A 129 27.35 22.39 11.17
C GLY A 129 26.45 23.39 10.41
N GLY A 130 26.13 24.55 11.02
CA GLY A 130 25.53 25.68 10.31
C GLY A 130 25.00 26.86 11.15
N ILE A 131 25.90 27.63 11.77
CA ILE A 131 25.85 29.07 12.15
C ILE A 131 24.47 29.76 12.27
N ARG A 132 24.03 30.04 13.51
CA ARG A 132 23.64 31.39 14.02
C ARG A 132 23.12 31.30 15.45
N GLN A 133 23.93 31.74 16.40
CA GLN A 133 23.41 32.39 17.61
C GLN A 133 24.44 33.42 18.09
N GLN A 134 24.35 34.62 17.51
CA GLN A 134 24.72 35.84 18.24
C GLN A 134 23.43 36.41 18.84
N LEU A 135 23.58 37.04 20.01
CA LEU A 135 22.57 37.62 20.91
C LEU A 135 22.03 36.58 21.90
N SER A 136 22.32 36.57 23.21
CA SER A 136 22.98 37.53 24.11
C SER A 136 23.27 36.80 25.44
N ASP A 137 24.53 36.76 25.87
CA ASP A 137 24.94 36.41 27.25
C ASP A 137 24.54 37.54 28.24
N PRO A 138 24.62 37.35 29.57
CA PRO A 138 23.57 36.82 30.43
C PRO A 138 23.10 37.90 31.43
N ALA A 139 21.98 37.66 32.10
CA ALA A 139 21.61 38.43 33.28
C ALA A 139 22.75 38.41 34.31
N MET A 140 23.31 39.58 34.59
CA MET A 140 24.12 39.84 35.77
C MET A 140 23.28 39.57 37.02
N SER A 141 23.89 38.79 37.91
CA SER A 141 23.62 38.63 39.33
C SER A 141 22.93 39.81 40.03
N ASN A 142 21.97 39.44 40.89
CA ASN A 142 21.31 40.17 42.00
C ASN A 142 20.31 41.28 41.67
#